data_AF-A0A528AXB4-F1
#
_entry.id   AF-A0A528AXB4-F1
#
_cell.length_a   1.000
_cell.length_b   1.000
_cell.length_c   1.000
_cell.angle_alpha   90.00
_cell.angle_beta   90.00
_cell.angle_gamma   90.00
#
_symmetry.space_group_name_H-M   'P 1'
#
loop_
_entity.id
_entity.type
_entity.pdbx_description
1 polymer ?
#
loop_
_entity_poly.entity_id
_entity_poly.type
_entity_poly.pdbx_seq_one_letter_code
_entity_poly.pdbx_strand_id
1 'polypeptide(L)'
;GVLYRRGERVRETTKRRPPMRLPRRLIAHLKRWRRIDGGKGPVIHAKGGEPIGLMRKSFDAARVEAKLGEEVTPHIMRHTRATWLMQRRVPIWDAAGSLGMTVKQMETTYGHHHP
;
A
#
# COMPACT_ATOMS: atom_id res chain seq x y z
N GLY A 1 -5.41 -12.38 -6.61
CA GLY A 1 -4.17 -12.60 -5.84
C GLY A 1 -4.31 -11.93 -4.49
N VAL A 2 -3.76 -12.53 -3.45
CA VAL A 2 -3.76 -11.97 -2.08
C VAL A 2 -2.33 -11.56 -1.73
N LEU A 3 -2.17 -10.37 -1.16
CA LEU A 3 -0.90 -9.91 -0.59
C LEU A 3 -0.87 -10.23 0.90
N TYR A 4 0.06 -11.09 1.30
CA TYR A 4 0.38 -11.36 2.70
C TYR A 4 1.48 -10.39 3.15
N ARG A 5 1.09 -9.38 3.94
CA ARG A 5 2.00 -8.31 4.42
C ARG A 5 2.85 -8.73 5.61
N ARG A 6 2.42 -9.77 6.33
CA ARG A 6 3.13 -10.37 7.45
C ARG A 6 3.80 -11.65 6.97
N GLY A 7 5.08 -11.83 7.29
CA GLY A 7 5.74 -13.12 7.08
C GLY A 7 5.12 -14.21 7.95
N GLU A 8 5.10 -15.45 7.47
CA GLU A 8 4.40 -16.56 8.15
C GLU A 8 4.87 -16.78 9.60
N ARG A 9 6.17 -16.62 9.85
CA ARG A 9 6.78 -16.80 11.19
C ARG A 9 6.80 -15.53 12.05
N VAL A 10 6.18 -14.44 11.59
CA VAL A 10 6.21 -13.15 12.30
C VAL A 10 5.02 -13.08 13.26
N ARG A 11 5.30 -12.87 14.55
CA ARG A 11 4.28 -12.67 15.60
C ARG A 11 3.34 -11.52 15.24
N GLU A 12 2.05 -11.71 15.47
CA GLU A 12 1.07 -10.65 15.35
C GLU A 12 1.26 -9.59 16.43
N THR A 13 1.22 -8.32 16.03
CA THR A 13 1.29 -7.18 16.94
C THR A 13 0.06 -6.29 16.76
N THR A 14 -0.09 -5.28 17.62
CA THR A 14 -1.12 -4.24 17.49
C THR A 14 -1.03 -3.49 16.15
N LYS A 15 0.18 -3.41 15.55
CA LYS A 15 0.41 -2.95 14.17
C LYS A 15 0.10 -4.10 13.19
N ARG A 16 -1.18 -4.47 13.15
CA ARG A 16 -1.67 -5.59 12.32
C ARG A 16 -1.31 -5.37 10.86
N ARG A 17 -0.95 -6.47 10.18
CA ARG A 17 -0.57 -6.50 8.76
C ARG A 17 -1.46 -7.51 8.03
N PRO A 18 -2.80 -7.30 8.01
CA PRO A 18 -3.72 -8.33 7.53
C PRO A 18 -3.51 -8.59 6.04
N PRO A 19 -3.81 -9.80 5.55
CA PRO A 19 -3.81 -10.07 4.13
C PRO A 19 -4.77 -9.12 3.41
N MET A 20 -4.44 -8.76 2.17
CA MET A 20 -5.26 -7.84 1.38
C MET A 20 -5.41 -8.35 -0.04
N ARG A 21 -6.64 -8.31 -0.58
CA ARG A 21 -6.93 -8.69 -1.96
C ARG A 21 -6.33 -7.66 -2.91
N LEU A 22 -5.41 -8.07 -3.76
CA LEU A 22 -4.83 -7.18 -4.77
C LEU A 22 -5.86 -6.88 -5.86
N PRO A 23 -6.08 -5.59 -6.20
CA PRO A 23 -6.94 -5.22 -7.32
C PRO A 23 -6.46 -5.81 -8.64
N ARG A 24 -7.39 -6.16 -9.54
CA ARG A 24 -7.08 -6.76 -10.85
C ARG A 24 -6.08 -5.92 -11.66
N ARG A 25 -6.23 -4.59 -11.67
CA ARG A 25 -5.32 -3.66 -12.35
C ARG A 25 -3.90 -3.75 -11.79
N LEU A 26 -3.75 -3.77 -10.46
CA LEU A 26 -2.45 -3.92 -9.82
C LEU A 26 -1.80 -5.27 -10.17
N ILE A 27 -2.57 -6.36 -10.16
CA ILE A 27 -2.06 -7.68 -10.57
C ILE A 27 -1.52 -7.66 -12.00
N ALA A 28 -2.20 -6.99 -12.94
CA ALA A 28 -1.74 -6.87 -14.31
C ALA A 28 -0.38 -6.13 -14.39
N HIS A 29 -0.21 -5.04 -13.62
CA HIS A 29 1.06 -4.32 -13.52
C HIS A 29 2.17 -5.18 -12.91
N LEU A 30 1.89 -5.90 -11.81
CA LEU A 30 2.87 -6.78 -11.16
C LEU A 30 3.35 -7.90 -12.08
N LYS A 31 2.43 -8.52 -12.84
CA LYS A 31 2.78 -9.53 -13.86
C LYS A 31 3.63 -8.94 -14.98
N ARG A 32 3.29 -7.73 -15.45
CA ARG A 32 4.04 -7.02 -16.49
C ARG A 32 5.47 -6.70 -16.04
N TRP A 33 5.64 -6.17 -14.82
CA TRP A 33 6.97 -5.87 -14.27
C TRP A 33 7.81 -7.14 -14.13
N ARG A 34 7.27 -8.20 -13.54
CA ARG A 34 7.96 -9.51 -13.44
C ARG A 34 8.49 -10.01 -14.78
N ARG A 35 7.72 -9.82 -15.87
CA ARG A 35 8.11 -10.21 -17.23
C ARG A 35 9.24 -9.32 -17.78
N ILE A 36 9.11 -8.00 -17.66
CA ILE A 36 10.11 -7.03 -18.17
C ILE A 36 11.44 -7.20 -17.44
N ASP A 37 11.39 -7.49 -16.14
CA ASP A 37 12.59 -7.63 -15.30
C ASP A 37 13.25 -9.01 -15.43
N GLY A 38 12.75 -9.89 -16.30
CA GLY A 38 13.31 -11.22 -16.55
C GLY A 38 13.23 -12.17 -15.35
N GLY A 39 12.39 -11.87 -14.36
CA GLY A 39 12.21 -12.70 -13.17
C GLY A 39 13.38 -12.74 -12.19
N LYS A 40 14.28 -11.75 -12.22
CA LYS A 40 15.52 -11.64 -11.42
C LYS A 40 15.36 -11.64 -9.89
N GLY A 41 14.15 -11.73 -9.35
CA GLY A 41 13.89 -11.67 -7.92
C GLY A 41 12.42 -11.34 -7.62
N PRO A 42 12.11 -10.83 -6.41
CA PRO A 42 10.77 -10.32 -6.10
C PRO A 42 10.30 -9.29 -7.13
N VAL A 43 8.99 -9.13 -7.33
CA VAL A 43 8.45 -8.18 -8.33
C VAL A 43 8.92 -6.74 -8.06
N ILE A 44 9.14 -6.39 -6.79
CA ILE A 44 9.75 -5.12 -6.39
C ILE A 44 11.15 -5.44 -5.84
N HIS A 45 12.18 -5.01 -6.56
CA HIS A 45 13.59 -5.30 -6.28
C HIS A 45 14.49 -4.09 -6.57
N ALA A 46 15.72 -4.12 -6.05
CA ALA A 46 16.79 -3.21 -6.46
C ALA A 46 17.34 -3.59 -7.85
N LYS A 47 18.22 -2.77 -8.44
CA LYS A 47 18.70 -2.88 -9.83
C LYS A 47 19.22 -4.29 -10.23
N GLY A 48 19.70 -5.11 -9.28
CA GLY A 48 20.24 -6.45 -9.53
C GLY A 48 19.27 -7.61 -9.28
N GLY A 49 18.06 -7.37 -8.78
CA GLY A 49 17.11 -8.44 -8.38
C GLY A 49 16.99 -8.63 -6.87
N GLU A 50 17.78 -7.90 -6.08
CA GLU A 50 17.83 -8.03 -4.64
C GLU A 50 16.56 -7.49 -3.96
N PRO A 51 16.11 -8.10 -2.84
CA PRO A 51 15.03 -7.55 -2.04
C PRO A 51 15.35 -6.14 -1.54
N ILE A 52 14.34 -5.26 -1.56
CA ILE A 52 14.50 -3.90 -1.01
C ILE A 52 14.49 -3.96 0.53
N GLY A 53 15.57 -3.50 1.15
CA GLY A 53 15.63 -3.30 2.62
C GLY A 53 14.95 -2.00 3.08
N LEU A 54 15.18 -0.89 2.37
CA LEU A 54 14.66 0.45 2.71
C LEU A 54 14.17 1.17 1.45
N MET A 55 12.93 1.67 1.47
CA MET A 55 12.31 2.36 0.33
C MET A 55 12.43 3.90 0.35
N ARG A 56 13.00 4.49 1.42
CA ARG A 56 12.97 5.95 1.63
C ARG A 56 13.56 6.73 0.45
N LYS A 57 14.79 6.40 0.04
CA LYS A 57 15.47 7.07 -1.07
C LYS A 57 14.70 6.99 -2.39
N SER A 58 14.12 5.83 -2.69
CA SER A 58 13.35 5.60 -3.91
C SER A 58 12.06 6.43 -3.93
N PHE A 59 11.38 6.55 -2.78
CA PHE A 59 10.20 7.37 -2.66
C PHE A 59 10.55 8.87 -2.76
N ASP A 60 11.60 9.31 -2.09
CA ASP A 60 12.06 10.71 -2.13
C ASP A 60 12.42 11.12 -3.57
N ALA A 61 13.12 10.26 -4.31
CA ALA A 61 13.42 10.48 -5.72
C ALA A 61 12.14 10.58 -6.57
N ALA A 62 11.17 9.67 -6.37
CA ALA A 62 9.90 9.72 -7.09
C ALA A 62 9.08 10.99 -6.76
N ARG A 63 9.12 11.46 -5.50
CA ARG A 63 8.48 12.70 -5.06
C ARG A 63 9.08 13.92 -5.76
N VAL A 64 10.40 14.01 -5.79
CA VAL A 64 11.13 15.10 -6.47
C VAL A 64 10.84 15.10 -7.96
N GLU A 65 10.89 13.93 -8.61
CA GLU A 65 10.57 13.77 -10.04
C GLU A 65 9.11 14.19 -10.33
N ALA A 66 8.19 13.86 -9.44
CA ALA A 66 6.80 14.29 -9.52
C ALA A 66 6.57 15.77 -9.15
N LYS A 67 7.63 16.52 -8.80
CA LYS A 67 7.60 17.93 -8.38
C LYS A 67 6.66 18.18 -7.19
N LEU A 68 6.65 17.26 -6.23
CA LEU A 68 5.82 17.35 -5.02
C LEU A 68 6.64 17.89 -3.83
N GLY A 69 5.99 18.61 -2.91
CA GLY A 69 6.61 19.18 -1.71
C GLY A 69 7.02 18.13 -0.69
N GLU A 70 7.79 18.53 0.33
CA GLU A 70 8.37 17.61 1.34
C GLU A 70 7.30 17.01 2.28
N GLU A 71 6.15 17.65 2.38
CA GLU A 71 4.97 17.15 3.10
C GLU A 71 4.42 15.85 2.51
N VAL A 72 4.72 15.56 1.24
CA VAL A 72 4.34 14.32 0.59
C VAL A 72 5.27 13.20 1.04
N THR A 73 4.85 12.50 2.09
CA THR A 73 5.54 11.33 2.66
C THR A 73 4.83 10.02 2.29
N PRO A 74 5.46 8.84 2.40
CA PRO A 74 4.79 7.56 2.13
C PRO A 74 3.49 7.36 2.94
N HIS A 75 3.40 7.97 4.12
CA HIS A 75 2.22 7.87 4.96
C HIS A 75 0.98 8.50 4.32
N ILE A 76 1.16 9.60 3.56
CA ILE A 76 0.05 10.32 2.93
C ILE A 76 -0.74 9.44 1.97
N MET A 77 -0.07 8.50 1.28
CA MET A 77 -0.72 7.58 0.35
C MET A 77 -1.81 6.75 1.03
N ARG A 78 -1.60 6.39 2.31
CA ARG A 78 -2.61 5.68 3.11
C ARG A 78 -3.78 6.59 3.43
N HIS A 79 -3.53 7.84 3.84
CA HIS A 79 -4.56 8.84 4.12
C HIS A 79 -5.41 9.14 2.88
N THR A 80 -4.77 9.44 1.75
CA THR A 80 -5.44 9.71 0.47
C THR A 80 -6.35 8.55 0.07
N ARG A 81 -5.86 7.30 0.17
CA ARG A 81 -6.69 6.13 -0.13
C ARG A 81 -7.88 6.00 0.83
N ALA A 82 -7.69 6.26 2.11
CA ALA A 82 -8.77 6.19 3.10
C ALA A 82 -9.88 7.20 2.79
N THR A 83 -9.52 8.46 2.53
CA THR A 83 -10.44 9.51 2.10
C THR A 83 -11.21 9.10 0.84
N TRP A 84 -10.53 8.60 -0.21
CA TRP A 84 -11.19 8.17 -1.44
C TRP A 84 -12.15 7.00 -1.27
N LEU A 85 -11.88 6.08 -0.32
CA LEU A 85 -12.79 4.98 -0.04
C LEU A 85 -14.08 5.48 0.63
N MET A 86 -13.97 6.44 1.56
CA MET A 86 -15.14 7.05 2.22
C MET A 86 -15.97 7.88 1.23
N GLN A 87 -15.32 8.72 0.42
CA GLN A 87 -16.00 9.50 -0.62
C GLN A 87 -16.76 8.62 -1.62
N ARG A 88 -16.27 7.40 -1.86
CA ARG A 88 -16.91 6.40 -2.74
C ARG A 88 -17.97 5.55 -2.04
N ARG A 89 -18.31 5.81 -0.78
CA ARG A 89 -19.26 5.03 0.03
C ARG A 89 -18.91 3.55 0.10
N VAL A 90 -17.61 3.22 0.09
CA VAL A 90 -17.17 1.83 0.31
C VAL A 90 -17.55 1.45 1.75
N PRO A 91 -18.17 0.27 1.98
CA PRO A 91 -18.51 -0.16 3.32
C PRO A 91 -17.32 -0.05 4.27
N ILE A 92 -17.53 0.56 5.44
CA ILE A 92 -16.43 0.96 6.33
C ILE A 92 -15.57 -0.24 6.78
N TRP A 93 -16.19 -1.42 6.92
CA TRP A 93 -15.51 -2.68 7.23
C TRP A 93 -14.54 -3.09 6.12
N ASP A 94 -14.95 -3.00 4.86
CA ASP A 94 -14.09 -3.30 3.71
C ASP A 94 -12.96 -2.28 3.56
N ALA A 95 -13.26 -1.00 3.79
CA ALA A 95 -12.27 0.06 3.75
C ALA A 95 -11.18 -0.14 4.83
N ALA A 96 -11.60 -0.29 6.09
CA ALA A 96 -10.72 -0.50 7.24
C ALA A 96 -9.90 -1.79 7.09
N GLY A 97 -10.55 -2.90 6.71
CA GLY A 97 -9.89 -4.18 6.46
C GLY A 97 -8.83 -4.10 5.36
N SER A 98 -9.15 -3.45 4.24
CA SER A 98 -8.21 -3.30 3.12
C SER A 98 -6.99 -2.45 3.48
N LEU A 99 -7.17 -1.42 4.32
CA LEU A 99 -6.05 -0.62 4.83
C LEU A 99 -5.31 -1.36 5.95
N GLY A 100 -5.95 -2.26 6.67
CA GLY A 100 -5.40 -2.86 7.89
C GLY A 100 -5.37 -1.85 9.04
N MET A 101 -6.48 -1.15 9.25
CA MET A 101 -6.78 -0.36 10.45
C MET A 101 -8.09 -0.86 11.06
N THR A 102 -8.40 -0.45 12.28
CA THR A 102 -9.71 -0.77 12.87
C THR A 102 -10.82 0.08 12.26
N VAL A 103 -12.07 -0.39 12.33
CA VAL A 103 -13.24 0.42 11.93
C VAL A 103 -13.29 1.72 12.72
N LYS A 104 -13.03 1.66 14.03
CA LYS A 104 -12.93 2.85 14.89
C LYS A 104 -11.90 3.87 14.38
N GLN A 105 -10.70 3.43 13.98
CA GLN A 105 -9.70 4.34 13.39
C GLN A 105 -10.19 4.94 12.07
N MET A 106 -10.83 4.11 11.22
CA MET A 106 -11.38 4.58 9.94
C MET A 106 -12.46 5.65 10.15
N GLU A 107 -13.39 5.40 11.07
CA GLU A 107 -14.50 6.27 11.44
C GLU A 107 -14.01 7.58 12.04
N THR A 108 -13.20 7.52 13.10
CA THR A 108 -12.70 8.70 13.81
C THR A 108 -11.84 9.60 12.92
N THR A 109 -11.02 9.02 12.04
CA THR A 109 -10.08 9.82 11.22
C THR A 109 -10.67 10.23 9.87
N TYR A 110 -11.49 9.41 9.23
CA TYR A 110 -11.92 9.64 7.84
C TYR A 110 -13.43 9.61 7.64
N GLY A 111 -14.24 9.27 8.66
CA GLY A 111 -15.69 9.15 8.54
C GLY A 111 -16.37 10.43 8.05
N HIS A 112 -15.82 11.59 8.39
CA HIS A 112 -16.31 12.91 7.95
C HIS A 112 -16.20 13.15 6.43
N HIS A 113 -15.49 12.29 5.69
CA HIS A 113 -15.45 12.34 4.22
C HIS A 113 -16.52 11.47 3.55
N HIS A 114 -17.33 10.73 4.32
CA HIS A 114 -18.45 9.98 3.78
C HIS A 114 -19.59 10.96 3.42
N PRO A 115 -20.08 10.99 2.16
CA PRO A 115 -21.18 11.87 1.76
C PRO A 115 -22.55 11.34 2.17
#